data_AF-A0A840YZJ2-F1
#
_entry.id   AF-A0A840YZJ2-F1
#
_cell.length_a   1.000
_cell.length_b   1.000
_cell.length_c   1.000
_cell.angle_alpha   90.00
_cell.angle_beta   90.00
_cell.angle_gamma   90.00
#
_symmetry.space_group_name_H-M   'P 1'
#
loop_
_entity.id
_entity.type
_entity.pdbx_description
1 polymer ?
#
loop_
_entity_poly.entity_id
_entity_poly.type
_entity_poly.pdbx_seq_one_letter_code
_entity_poly.pdbx_strand_id
1 'polypeptide(L)'
;MENDTGLGTLLGELIRDARAWASAEVDYYKALVADRLTDVKLAVALGIAAIVLANAALIALLVGLIIALMTLVGPLLATIVVIGVTLAVAALMGRMAVRFMRLATRKESDEPGESE
;
A
#
# COMPACT_ATOMS: atom_id res chain seq x y z
N MET A 1 -16.28 -61.40 21.20
CA MET A 1 -16.17 -60.86 19.83
C MET A 1 -16.39 -59.36 19.94
N GLU A 2 -15.41 -58.56 20.34
CA GLU A 2 -15.62 -57.12 20.66
C GLU A 2 -14.32 -56.29 20.53
N ASN A 3 -13.47 -56.50 19.52
CA ASN A 3 -12.27 -55.64 19.40
C ASN A 3 -11.85 -55.26 17.98
N ASP A 4 -12.46 -55.83 16.95
CA ASP A 4 -12.09 -55.50 15.56
C ASP A 4 -12.85 -54.28 15.02
N THR A 5 -13.96 -53.90 15.67
CA THR A 5 -14.72 -52.66 15.40
C THR A 5 -14.11 -51.43 16.09
N GLY A 6 -13.03 -51.56 16.86
CA GLY A 6 -12.49 -50.48 17.70
C GLY A 6 -11.48 -49.56 16.98
N LEU A 7 -10.43 -50.13 16.38
CA LEU A 7 -9.28 -49.34 15.91
C LEU A 7 -9.48 -48.69 14.55
N GLY A 8 -10.06 -49.40 13.59
CA GLY A 8 -10.31 -48.86 12.24
C GLY A 8 -11.29 -47.68 12.26
N THR A 9 -12.28 -47.76 13.15
CA THR A 9 -13.32 -46.74 13.33
C THR A 9 -12.76 -45.50 14.01
N LEU A 10 -11.93 -45.66 15.05
CA LEU A 10 -11.22 -44.57 15.70
C LEU A 10 -10.24 -43.88 14.75
N LEU A 11 -9.45 -44.64 13.98
CA LEU A 11 -8.56 -44.06 12.98
C LEU A 11 -9.33 -43.32 11.89
N GLY A 12 -10.47 -43.85 11.46
CA GLY A 12 -11.38 -43.19 10.54
C GLY A 12 -11.92 -41.86 11.10
N GLU A 13 -12.29 -41.82 12.37
CA GLU A 13 -12.71 -40.60 13.06
C GLU A 13 -11.57 -39.59 13.22
N LEU A 14 -10.37 -40.02 13.63
CA LEU A 14 -9.19 -39.16 13.73
C LEU A 14 -8.82 -38.52 12.38
N ILE A 15 -8.88 -39.29 11.29
CA ILE A 15 -8.61 -38.77 9.93
C ILE A 15 -9.70 -37.78 9.51
N ARG A 16 -10.96 -38.06 9.85
CA ARG A 16 -12.09 -37.17 9.55
C ARG A 16 -11.97 -35.87 10.33
N ASP A 17 -11.61 -35.93 11.60
CA ASP A 17 -11.45 -34.78 12.48
C ASP A 17 -10.22 -33.94 12.09
N ALA A 18 -9.10 -34.58 11.75
CA ALA A 18 -7.92 -33.88 11.23
C ALA A 18 -8.21 -33.15 9.91
N ARG A 19 -8.99 -33.77 9.02
CA ARG A 19 -9.43 -33.13 7.78
C ARG A 19 -10.38 -31.97 8.05
N ALA A 20 -11.35 -32.15 8.96
CA ALA A 20 -12.29 -31.11 9.34
C ALA A 20 -11.57 -29.89 9.95
N TRP A 21 -10.58 -30.14 10.81
CA TRP A 21 -9.73 -29.11 11.40
C TRP A 21 -8.90 -28.38 10.34
N ALA A 22 -8.26 -29.11 9.42
CA ALA A 22 -7.51 -28.50 8.32
C ALA A 22 -8.39 -27.64 7.40
N SER A 23 -9.62 -28.07 7.09
CA SER A 23 -10.55 -27.25 6.31
C SER A 23 -11.00 -25.99 7.05
N ALA A 24 -11.24 -26.08 8.36
CA ALA A 24 -11.65 -24.93 9.17
C ALA A 24 -10.55 -23.86 9.24
N GLU A 25 -9.29 -24.27 9.33
CA GLU A 25 -8.15 -23.35 9.34
C GLU A 25 -8.00 -22.63 7.99
N VAL A 26 -8.15 -23.35 6.88
CA VAL A 26 -8.14 -22.76 5.53
C VAL A 26 -9.28 -21.76 5.36
N ASP A 27 -10.48 -22.10 5.81
CA ASP A 27 -11.64 -21.21 5.75
C ASP A 27 -11.47 -19.99 6.65
N TYR A 28 -10.84 -20.13 7.82
CA TYR A 28 -10.48 -19.02 8.71
C TYR A 28 -9.51 -18.04 8.04
N TYR A 29 -8.40 -18.53 7.47
CA TYR A 29 -7.47 -17.67 6.74
C TYR A 29 -8.12 -17.00 5.54
N LYS A 30 -8.97 -17.73 4.81
CA LYS A 30 -9.71 -17.19 3.67
C LYS A 30 -10.68 -16.09 4.08
N ALA A 31 -11.38 -16.25 5.19
CA ALA A 31 -12.27 -15.24 5.76
C ALA A 31 -11.48 -14.02 6.26
N LEU A 32 -10.36 -14.23 6.97
CA LEU A 32 -9.51 -13.14 7.45
C LEU A 32 -8.92 -12.32 6.30
N VAL A 33 -8.42 -12.99 5.25
CA VAL A 33 -7.91 -12.32 4.04
C VAL A 33 -9.04 -11.58 3.33
N ALA A 34 -10.22 -12.18 3.16
CA ALA A 34 -11.36 -11.54 2.52
C ALA A 34 -11.83 -10.29 3.27
N ASP A 35 -11.91 -10.35 4.59
CA ASP A 35 -12.29 -9.23 5.46
C ASP A 35 -11.31 -8.06 5.30
N ARG A 36 -10.01 -8.34 5.41
CA ARG A 36 -8.95 -7.32 5.23
C ARG A 36 -8.89 -6.76 3.81
N LEU A 37 -9.16 -7.56 2.79
CA LEU A 37 -9.17 -7.10 1.39
C LEU A 37 -10.27 -6.08 1.12
N THR A 38 -11.39 -6.16 1.83
CA THR A 38 -12.54 -5.27 1.61
C THR A 38 -12.19 -3.84 2.02
N ASP A 39 -11.58 -3.68 3.20
CA ASP A 39 -11.13 -2.38 3.70
C ASP A 39 -9.96 -1.82 2.89
N VAL A 40 -9.01 -2.68 2.51
CA VAL A 40 -7.87 -2.29 1.66
C VAL A 40 -8.36 -1.83 0.30
N LYS A 41 -9.36 -2.47 -0.30
CA LYS A 41 -9.92 -2.07 -1.60
C LYS A 41 -10.50 -0.66 -1.55
N LEU A 42 -11.25 -0.32 -0.50
CA LEU A 42 -11.80 1.02 -0.34
C LEU A 42 -10.69 2.06 -0.10
N ALA A 43 -9.72 1.74 0.74
CA ALA A 43 -8.56 2.60 0.98
C ALA A 43 -7.73 2.85 -0.29
N VAL A 44 -7.50 1.80 -1.10
CA VAL A 44 -6.81 1.92 -2.40
C VAL A 44 -7.63 2.73 -3.39
N ALA A 45 -8.95 2.51 -3.48
CA ALA A 45 -9.82 3.27 -4.37
C ALA A 45 -9.82 4.77 -4.00
N LEU A 46 -9.93 5.09 -2.71
CA LEU A 46 -9.82 6.46 -2.20
C LEU A 46 -8.44 7.05 -2.44
N GLY A 47 -7.37 6.26 -2.26
CA GLY A 47 -5.99 6.68 -2.55
C GLY A 47 -5.80 7.04 -4.01
N ILE A 48 -6.28 6.21 -4.94
CA ILE A 48 -6.25 6.48 -6.38
C ILE A 48 -7.05 7.74 -6.70
N ALA A 49 -8.27 7.86 -6.18
CA ALA A 49 -9.12 9.03 -6.38
C ALA A 49 -8.43 10.32 -5.87
N ALA A 50 -7.81 10.27 -4.70
CA ALA A 50 -7.07 11.40 -4.13
C ALA A 50 -5.87 11.80 -5.00
N ILE A 51 -5.11 10.85 -5.54
CA ILE A 51 -3.98 11.13 -6.44
C ILE A 51 -4.47 11.81 -7.73
N VAL A 52 -5.55 11.31 -8.32
CA VAL A 52 -6.15 11.91 -9.53
C VAL A 52 -6.63 13.34 -9.26
N LEU A 53 -7.33 13.54 -8.14
CA LEU A 53 -7.81 14.87 -7.73
C LEU A 53 -6.67 15.83 -7.42
N ALA A 54 -5.62 15.37 -6.73
CA ALA A 54 -4.43 16.18 -6.45
C ALA A 54 -3.73 16.61 -7.75
N ASN A 55 -3.62 15.71 -8.73
CA ASN A 55 -3.04 16.03 -10.03
C ASN A 55 -3.91 17.04 -10.81
N ALA A 56 -5.24 16.85 -10.81
CA ALA A 56 -6.16 17.79 -11.44
C ALA A 56 -6.08 19.19 -10.79
N ALA A 57 -6.05 19.25 -9.46
CA ALA A 57 -5.90 20.48 -8.71
C ALA A 57 -4.55 21.16 -9.00
N LEU A 58 -3.46 20.39 -9.09
CA LEU A 58 -2.14 20.92 -9.47
C LEU A 58 -2.20 21.58 -10.84
N ILE A 59 -2.73 20.91 -11.86
CA ILE A 59 -2.87 21.47 -13.20
C ILE A 59 -3.72 22.75 -13.18
N ALA A 60 -4.88 22.73 -12.50
CA ALA A 60 -5.74 23.89 -12.37
C ALA A 60 -5.05 25.07 -11.67
N LEU A 61 -4.26 24.81 -10.62
CA LEU A 61 -3.48 25.80 -9.91
C LEU A 61 -2.42 26.44 -10.82
N LEU A 62 -1.69 25.63 -11.60
CA LEU A 62 -0.69 26.12 -12.55
C LEU A 62 -1.33 26.97 -13.65
N VAL A 63 -2.48 26.55 -14.20
CA VAL A 63 -3.21 27.33 -15.20
C VAL A 63 -3.70 28.66 -14.60
N GLY A 64 -4.28 28.64 -13.40
CA GLY A 64 -4.69 29.86 -12.70
C GLY A 64 -3.53 30.81 -12.43
N LEU A 65 -2.37 30.27 -12.04
CA LEU A 65 -1.15 31.05 -11.82
C LEU A 65 -0.64 31.69 -13.12
N ILE A 66 -0.65 30.95 -14.23
CA ILE A 66 -0.28 31.49 -15.55
C ILE A 66 -1.20 32.64 -15.93
N ILE A 67 -2.52 32.48 -15.78
CA ILE A 67 -3.49 33.55 -16.11
C ILE A 67 -3.26 34.78 -15.24
N ALA A 68 -3.01 34.60 -13.94
CA ALA A 68 -2.70 35.71 -13.04
C ALA A 68 -1.43 36.47 -13.44
N LEU A 69 -0.33 35.75 -13.72
CA LEU A 69 0.97 36.35 -14.09
C LEU A 69 0.95 36.96 -15.50
N MET A 70 0.12 36.43 -16.40
CA MET A 70 -0.03 36.94 -17.76
C MET A 70 -0.40 38.43 -17.76
N THR A 71 -1.18 38.88 -16.77
CA THR A 71 -1.58 40.28 -16.63
C THR A 71 -0.44 41.24 -16.26
N LEU A 72 0.65 40.72 -15.67
CA LEU A 72 1.78 41.53 -15.20
C LEU A 72 2.99 41.47 -16.15
N VAL A 73 3.36 40.26 -16.59
CA VAL A 73 4.67 40.02 -17.24
C VAL A 73 4.50 39.50 -18.68
N GLY A 74 3.26 39.30 -19.11
CA GLY A 74 2.93 38.72 -20.41
C GLY A 74 3.01 37.17 -20.42
N PRO A 75 2.48 36.53 -21.49
CA PRO A 75 2.23 35.10 -21.51
C PRO A 75 3.49 34.23 -21.42
N LEU A 76 4.55 34.61 -22.14
CA LEU A 76 5.79 33.83 -22.23
C LEU A 76 6.58 33.83 -20.92
N LEU A 77 6.64 34.96 -20.22
CA LEU A 77 7.39 35.09 -18.98
C LEU A 77 6.64 34.40 -17.83
N ALA A 78 5.30 34.45 -17.85
CA ALA A 78 4.47 33.74 -16.88
C ALA A 78 4.74 32.23 -16.87
N THR A 79 4.77 31.59 -18.04
CA THR A 79 5.01 30.14 -18.13
C THR A 79 6.41 29.75 -17.66
N ILE A 80 7.44 30.54 -17.99
CA ILE A 80 8.82 30.29 -17.53
C ILE A 80 8.91 30.33 -16.00
N VAL A 81 8.28 31.34 -15.37
CA VAL A 81 8.25 31.46 -13.90
C VAL A 81 7.52 30.27 -13.27
N VAL A 82 6.35 29.91 -13.80
CA VAL A 82 5.55 28.79 -13.29
C VAL A 82 6.32 27.47 -13.40
N ILE A 83 6.99 27.22 -14.53
CA ILE A 83 7.84 26.03 -14.72
C ILE A 83 8.97 26.01 -13.69
N GLY A 84 9.66 27.13 -13.51
CA GLY A 84 10.76 27.25 -12.56
C GLY A 84 10.34 26.95 -11.12
N VAL A 85 9.23 27.55 -10.67
CA VAL A 85 8.67 27.31 -9.32
C VAL A 85 8.24 25.86 -9.15
N THR A 86 7.54 25.30 -10.13
CA THR A 86 7.04 23.91 -10.06
C THR A 86 8.19 22.91 -10.00
N LEU A 87 9.24 23.10 -10.81
CA LEU A 87 10.43 22.26 -10.78
C LEU A 87 11.19 22.38 -9.45
N ALA A 88 11.28 23.58 -8.87
CA ALA A 88 11.91 23.78 -7.57
C ALA A 88 11.16 23.01 -6.47
N VAL A 89 9.83 23.08 -6.45
CA VAL A 89 8.99 22.33 -5.50
C VAL A 89 9.14 20.83 -5.71
N ALA A 90 9.08 20.36 -6.97
CA ALA A 90 9.25 18.94 -7.29
C ALA A 90 10.63 18.41 -6.86
N ALA A 91 11.69 19.17 -7.08
CA ALA A 91 13.05 18.81 -6.65
C ALA A 91 13.16 18.72 -5.12
N LEU A 92 12.51 19.62 -4.38
CA LEU A 92 12.48 19.59 -2.91
C LEU A 92 11.74 18.35 -2.40
N MET A 93 10.54 18.07 -2.93
CA MET A 93 9.76 16.88 -2.59
C MET A 93 10.53 15.59 -2.94
N GLY A 94 11.15 15.52 -4.11
CA GLY A 94 11.97 14.38 -4.53
C GLY A 94 13.14 14.13 -3.57
N ARG A 95 13.83 15.19 -3.11
CA ARG A 95 14.88 15.05 -2.09
C ARG A 95 14.35 14.54 -0.76
N MET A 96 13.20 15.00 -0.31
CA MET A 96 12.58 14.50 0.93
C MET A 96 12.16 13.03 0.80
N ALA A 97 11.56 12.65 -0.34
CA ALA A 97 11.18 11.27 -0.61
C ALA A 97 12.40 10.31 -0.61
N VAL A 98 13.50 10.71 -1.25
CA VAL A 98 14.75 9.93 -1.22
C VAL A 98 15.30 9.80 0.20
N ARG A 99 15.25 10.87 1.00
CA ARG A 99 15.67 10.81 2.41
C ARG A 99 14.78 9.87 3.24
N PHE A 100 13.47 9.92 3.02
CA PHE A 100 12.52 9.05 3.71
C PHE A 100 12.74 7.58 3.35
N MET A 101 12.92 7.25 2.06
CA MET A 101 13.20 5.87 1.65
C MET A 101 14.51 5.34 2.25
N ARG A 102 15.56 6.16 2.33
CA ARG A 102 16.82 5.78 2.98
C ARG A 102 16.65 5.48 4.48
N LEU A 103 15.71 6.13 5.15
CA LEU A 103 15.38 5.87 6.55
C LEU A 103 14.54 4.59 6.70
N ALA A 104 13.61 4.35 5.78
CA ALA A 104 12.75 3.15 5.79
C ALA A 104 13.54 1.86 5.49
N THR A 105 14.58 1.92 4.66
CA THR A 105 15.45 0.76 4.35
C THR A 105 16.45 0.44 5.47
N ARG A 106 16.70 1.36 6.41
CA ARG A 106 17.67 1.17 7.52
C ARG A 106 17.04 0.50 8.74
N LYS A 107 16.47 -0.71 8.60
CA LYS A 107 15.91 -1.43 9.75
C LYS A 107 16.23 -2.94 9.85
N GLU A 108 17.15 -3.49 9.07
CA GLU A 108 17.39 -4.95 9.15
C GLU A 108 18.84 -5.37 8.84
N SER A 109 19.84 -4.76 9.49
CA SER A 109 21.22 -5.27 9.39
C SER A 109 22.09 -5.05 10.64
N ASP A 110 21.51 -4.65 11.76
CA ASP A 110 22.23 -4.43 13.03
C ASP A 110 21.69 -5.37 14.14
N GLU A 111 21.52 -6.67 13.84
CA GLU A 111 21.56 -7.71 14.88
C GLU A 111 22.94 -8.41 14.85
N PRO A 112 23.95 -7.89 15.57
CA PRO A 112 25.16 -8.63 15.85
C PRO A 112 24.95 -9.48 17.11
N GLY A 113 24.78 -10.78 16.93
CA GLY A 113 24.94 -11.72 18.04
C GLY A 113 24.28 -13.07 17.86
N GLU A 114 25.02 -14.04 17.34
CA GLU A 114 25.18 -15.30 18.07
C GLU A 114 26.43 -16.02 17.57
N SER A 115 27.53 -15.74 18.26
CA SER A 115 28.72 -16.56 18.31
C SER A 115 28.91 -16.97 19.76
N GLU A 116 28.23 -18.03 20.18
CA GLU A 116 28.62 -18.87 21.33
C GLU A 116 28.27 -20.32 21.03
#